data_AF-A0A8I0L5X0-F1
#
_entry.id   AF-A0A8I0L5X0-F1
#
_cell.length_a   1.000
_cell.length_b   1.000
_cell.length_c   1.000
_cell.angle_alpha   90.00
_cell.angle_beta   90.00
_cell.angle_gamma   90.00
#
_symmetry.space_group_name_H-M   'P 1'
#
loop_
_entity.id
_entity.type
_entity.pdbx_description
1 polymer ?
#
loop_
_entity_poly.entity_id
_entity_poly.type
_entity_poly.pdbx_seq_one_letter_code
_entity_poly.pdbx_strand_id
1 'polypeptide(L)'
;RKRDTEEVTEFILIYCMEGEGWFELDKHQYAVTANQFFILPEHQAHAYGSNEENPWTIYWIHFNGTKAAFFSAGFDRPKDITPQE
;
A
#
# COMPACT_ATOMS: atom_id res chain seq x y z
N ARG A 1 -10.18 5.07 -1.70
CA ARG A 1 -10.85 3.85 -2.20
C ARG A 1 -10.92 2.83 -1.08
N LYS A 2 -12.12 2.36 -0.75
CA LYS A 2 -12.34 1.22 0.15
C LYS A 2 -12.55 -0.04 -0.70
N ARG A 3 -12.08 -1.19 -0.24
CA ARG A 3 -12.27 -2.51 -0.87
C ARG A 3 -12.64 -3.52 0.20
N ASP A 4 -13.68 -4.28 -0.05
CA ASP A 4 -14.13 -5.34 0.85
C ASP A 4 -13.42 -6.67 0.51
N THR A 5 -13.36 -7.60 1.46
CA THR A 5 -12.59 -8.85 1.35
C THR A 5 -12.85 -9.65 0.07
N GLU A 6 -14.09 -9.68 -0.41
CA GLU A 6 -14.50 -10.42 -1.61
C GLU A 6 -13.97 -9.78 -2.91
N GLU A 7 -13.69 -8.47 -2.90
CA GLU A 7 -13.19 -7.73 -4.07
C GLU A 7 -11.66 -7.74 -4.18
N VAL A 8 -10.97 -8.17 -3.12
CA VAL A 8 -9.50 -8.17 -3.07
C VAL A 8 -8.99 -9.57 -3.42
N THR A 9 -8.72 -9.80 -4.69
CA THR A 9 -8.19 -11.08 -5.21
C THR A 9 -6.73 -11.01 -5.63
N GLU A 10 -6.04 -9.90 -5.33
CA GLU A 10 -4.67 -9.64 -5.71
C GLU A 10 -3.98 -8.82 -4.62
N PHE A 11 -2.65 -8.94 -4.54
CA PHE A 11 -1.83 -8.04 -3.75
C PHE A 11 -1.69 -6.70 -4.47
N ILE A 12 -1.58 -5.62 -3.69
CA ILE A 12 -1.36 -4.27 -4.22
C ILE A 12 -0.13 -3.68 -3.57
N LEU A 13 0.91 -3.40 -4.35
CA LEU A 13 2.02 -2.55 -3.92
C LEU A 13 1.69 -1.11 -4.27
N ILE A 14 1.78 -0.21 -3.30
CA ILE A 14 1.69 1.24 -3.51
C ILE A 14 3.00 1.87 -3.05
N TYR A 15 3.63 2.63 -3.94
CA TYR A 15 4.82 3.41 -3.65
C TYR A 15 4.51 4.90 -3.82
N CYS A 16 4.70 5.67 -2.74
CA CYS A 16 4.50 7.10 -2.68
C CYS A 16 5.77 7.81 -3.15
N MET A 17 5.74 8.33 -4.38
CA MET A 17 6.86 9.05 -4.98
C MET A 17 6.96 10.48 -4.46
N GLU A 18 5.82 11.14 -4.26
CA GLU A 18 5.71 12.51 -3.73
C GLU A 18 4.41 12.66 -2.93
N GLY A 19 4.33 13.68 -2.07
CA GLY A 19 3.12 14.01 -1.31
C GLY A 19 2.83 13.03 -0.18
N GLU A 20 1.54 12.94 0.18
CA GLU A 20 1.06 12.16 1.31
C GLU A 20 -0.24 11.41 1.00
N GLY A 21 -0.39 10.28 1.67
CA GLY A 21 -1.63 9.53 1.68
C GLY A 21 -1.76 8.69 2.94
N TRP A 22 -2.71 7.78 2.89
CA TRP A 22 -2.99 6.89 4.00
C TRP A 22 -3.51 5.56 3.49
N PHE A 23 -3.38 4.52 4.32
CA PHE A 23 -4.13 3.29 4.15
C PHE A 23 -4.66 2.78 5.48
N GLU A 24 -5.75 2.03 5.42
CA GLU A 24 -6.34 1.32 6.52
C GLU A 24 -6.24 -0.18 6.24
N LEU A 25 -5.68 -0.91 7.19
CA LEU A 25 -5.58 -2.37 7.22
C LEU A 25 -5.79 -2.84 8.65
N ASP A 26 -6.61 -3.89 8.85
CA ASP A 26 -6.96 -4.38 10.18
C ASP A 26 -7.50 -3.31 11.14
N LYS A 27 -8.34 -2.39 10.62
CA LYS A 27 -8.92 -1.26 11.37
C LYS A 27 -7.89 -0.28 11.94
N HIS A 28 -6.65 -0.36 11.48
CA HIS A 28 -5.59 0.59 11.82
C HIS A 28 -5.29 1.42 10.59
N GLN A 29 -5.20 2.73 10.79
CA GLN A 29 -4.82 3.66 9.74
C GLN A 29 -3.33 4.01 9.86
N TYR A 30 -2.65 4.07 8.73
CA TYR A 30 -1.24 4.42 8.59
C TYR A 30 -1.12 5.60 7.64
N ALA A 31 -0.32 6.60 8.05
CA ALA A 31 0.13 7.64 7.14
C ALA A 31 1.25 7.09 6.24
N VAL A 32 1.32 7.61 5.02
CA VAL A 32 2.35 7.28 4.03
C VAL A 32 2.87 8.59 3.46
N THR A 33 4.18 8.78 3.50
CA THR A 33 4.84 9.97 2.96
C THR A 33 5.70 9.61 1.75
N ALA A 34 6.22 10.62 1.05
CA ALA A 34 7.18 10.44 -0.03
C ALA A 34 8.33 9.48 0.33
N ASN A 35 8.76 8.69 -0.65
CA ASN A 35 9.75 7.63 -0.56
C ASN A 35 9.35 6.44 0.34
N GLN A 36 8.05 6.24 0.59
CA GLN A 36 7.56 5.06 1.29
C GLN A 36 6.73 4.15 0.39
N PHE A 37 6.83 2.84 0.61
CA PHE A 37 5.94 1.85 0.01
C PHE A 37 5.28 0.97 1.06
N PHE A 38 4.20 0.30 0.65
CA PHE A 38 3.53 -0.73 1.42
C PHE A 38 2.84 -1.71 0.47
N ILE A 39 2.52 -2.90 0.98
CA ILE A 39 1.82 -3.95 0.24
C ILE A 39 0.54 -4.32 1.00
N LEU A 40 -0.60 -4.18 0.32
CA LEU A 40 -1.89 -4.65 0.79
C LEU A 40 -2.11 -6.10 0.33
N PRO A 41 -2.47 -7.01 1.24
CA PRO A 41 -2.64 -8.42 0.90
C PRO A 41 -3.98 -8.70 0.22
N GLU A 42 -4.02 -9.80 -0.53
CA GLU A 42 -5.27 -10.35 -1.05
C GLU A 42 -6.15 -10.91 0.09
N HIS A 43 -7.47 -10.97 -0.15
CA HIS A 43 -8.46 -11.49 0.78
C HIS A 43 -8.51 -10.79 2.15
N GLN A 44 -8.06 -9.54 2.21
CA GLN A 44 -8.16 -8.70 3.39
C GLN A 44 -8.73 -7.33 2.99
N ALA A 45 -9.84 -6.97 3.63
CA ALA A 45 -10.47 -5.67 3.44
C ALA A 45 -9.49 -4.55 3.83
N HIS A 46 -9.46 -3.51 3.01
CA HIS A 46 -8.57 -2.37 3.20
C HIS A 46 -9.14 -1.11 2.55
N ALA A 47 -8.64 0.04 2.98
CA ALA A 47 -8.90 1.31 2.32
C ALA A 47 -7.60 2.08 2.14
N TYR A 48 -7.57 2.99 1.19
CA TYR A 48 -6.45 3.91 1.01
C TYR A 48 -6.88 5.18 0.31
N GLY A 49 -6.16 6.27 0.52
CA GLY A 49 -6.52 7.56 -0.04
C GLY A 49 -5.35 8.52 -0.11
N SER A 50 -5.48 9.47 -1.02
CA SER A 50 -4.62 10.64 -1.06
C SER A 50 -4.97 11.58 0.08
N ASN A 51 -3.98 12.29 0.64
CA ASN A 51 -4.24 13.49 1.42
C ASN A 51 -4.90 14.56 0.52
N GLU A 52 -5.81 15.38 1.07
CA GLU A 52 -6.54 16.42 0.32
C GLU A 52 -5.72 17.70 0.13
N GLU A 53 -4.85 18.04 1.09
CA GLU A 53 -4.01 19.24 1.08
C GLU A 53 -2.66 18.99 0.40
N ASN A 54 -2.09 17.79 0.60
CA ASN A 54 -0.80 17.38 0.04
C ASN A 54 -0.91 16.02 -0.69
N PRO A 55 -1.58 15.96 -1.86
CA PRO A 55 -1.94 14.71 -2.49
C PRO A 55 -0.73 13.90 -2.95
N TRP A 56 -0.81 12.57 -2.80
CA TRP A 56 0.26 11.69 -3.21
C TRP A 56 0.38 11.56 -4.74
N THR A 57 1.61 11.45 -5.23
CA THR A 57 1.90 10.87 -6.55
C THR A 57 2.39 9.46 -6.32
N ILE A 58 1.68 8.47 -6.87
CA ILE A 58 1.94 7.05 -6.58
C ILE A 58 2.24 6.24 -7.83
N TYR A 59 3.10 5.24 -7.64
CA TYR A 59 3.11 4.05 -8.48
C TYR A 59 2.28 2.96 -7.79
N TRP A 60 1.43 2.27 -8.54
CA TRP A 60 0.73 1.09 -8.05
C TRP A 60 1.04 -0.12 -8.91
N ILE A 61 1.11 -1.29 -8.29
CA ILE A 61 1.26 -2.57 -8.98
C ILE A 61 0.29 -3.55 -8.36
N HIS A 62 -0.55 -4.15 -9.20
CA HIS A 62 -1.33 -5.32 -8.87
C HIS A 62 -0.51 -6.57 -9.20
N PHE A 63 -0.42 -7.52 -8.27
CA PHE A 63 0.30 -8.77 -8.52
C PHE A 63 -0.32 -9.96 -7.78
N ASN A 64 -0.12 -11.14 -8.35
CA ASN A 64 -0.61 -12.42 -7.83
C ASN A 64 0.39 -13.55 -8.14
N GLY A 65 0.06 -14.77 -7.73
CA GLY A 65 0.81 -15.98 -8.04
C GLY A 65 1.35 -16.69 -6.79
N THR A 66 1.90 -17.88 -6.99
CA THR A 66 2.28 -18.79 -5.89
C THR A 66 3.36 -18.26 -4.96
N LYS A 67 4.12 -17.23 -5.39
CA LYS A 67 5.13 -16.55 -4.58
C LYS A 67 4.70 -15.18 -4.06
N ALA A 68 3.50 -14.70 -4.37
CA ALA A 68 3.08 -13.35 -4.01
C ALA A 68 3.11 -13.13 -2.49
N ALA A 69 2.58 -14.09 -1.71
CA ALA A 69 2.63 -14.05 -0.25
C ALA A 69 4.06 -14.03 0.31
N PHE A 70 5.00 -14.72 -0.35
CA PHE A 70 6.41 -14.72 0.05
C PHE A 70 7.06 -13.34 -0.16
N PHE A 71 6.77 -12.67 -1.28
CA PHE A 71 7.31 -11.35 -1.58
C PHE A 71 6.64 -10.21 -0.81
N SER A 72 5.42 -10.41 -0.31
CA SER A 72 4.68 -9.39 0.46
C SER A 72 4.91 -9.42 1.96
N ALA A 73 5.45 -10.54 2.49
CA ALA A 73 5.61 -10.74 3.92
C ALA A 73 6.41 -9.61 4.60
N GLY A 74 5.82 -8.97 5.61
CA GLY A 74 6.45 -7.92 6.40
C GLY A 74 6.41 -6.51 5.79
N PHE A 75 5.70 -6.33 4.68
CA PHE A 75 5.54 -5.05 3.98
C PHE A 75 4.12 -4.46 4.11
N ASP A 76 3.33 -4.91 5.09
CA ASP A 76 1.98 -4.41 5.41
C ASP A 76 1.97 -3.07 6.17
N ARG A 77 3.16 -2.49 6.38
CA ARG A 77 3.40 -1.19 7.05
C ARG A 77 4.19 -0.28 6.11
N PRO A 78 4.11 1.05 6.27
CA PRO A 78 4.98 1.96 5.53
C PRO A 78 6.44 1.57 5.70
N LYS A 79 7.16 1.48 4.58
CA LYS A 79 8.59 1.18 4.53
C LYS A 79 9.30 2.23 3.71
N ASP A 80 10.34 2.80 4.29
CA ASP A 80 11.21 3.74 3.59
C ASP A 80 12.00 3.02 2.49
N ILE A 81 12.02 3.64 1.31
CA ILE A 81 13.03 3.41 0.30
C ILE A 81 14.09 4.46 0.54
N THR A 82 15.12 4.11 1.31
CA THR A 82 16.33 4.94 1.36
C THR A 82 16.98 4.88 -0.02
N PRO A 83 17.17 6.01 -0.71
CA PRO A 83 18.05 6.03 -1.87
C PRO A 83 19.41 5.52 -1.39
N GLN A 84 19.87 4.41 -1.96
CA GLN A 84 21.26 4.02 -1.81
C GLN A 84 22.06 5.07 -2.59
N GLU A 85 22.88 5.86 -1.88
CA GLU A 85 23.91 6.70 -2.50
C GLU A 85 24.88 5.87 -3.34
#